data_AF-A0A1S1LCM4-F1
#
_entry.id   AF-A0A1S1LCM4-F1
#
_cell.length_a   1.000
_cell.length_b   1.000
_cell.length_c   1.000
_cell.angle_alpha   90.00
_cell.angle_beta   90.00
_cell.angle_gamma   90.00
#
_symmetry.space_group_name_H-M   'P 1'
#
loop_
_entity.id
_entity.type
_entity.pdbx_description
1 polymer ?
#
loop_
_entity_poly.entity_id
_entity_poly.type
_entity_poly.pdbx_seq_one_letter_code
_entity_poly.pdbx_strand_id
1 'polypeptide(L)'
;MGREGPVTVSPLRLALNENPYRPLPSVRDALRHDIAEVNRYPEFLPVVLPRLIAERVGLTPEEVVVGVGATGVALQVLQALCQPGDSLVFAHPTFDGYPILADIAGLIQVPIPLADNGMTDLDELLGAAYDADAAAVVLCRPHNPTGTLIPAEQVYEFVRQAPPTSVVILDEAYIEFVDPDEHLDIPRLIAAHPNLVVLRTFSKAYGLAGLRIGYGLAAPAVCGVIRRYQLPFGMNRAAAVAVAASYAAEDELRLRVDSIVYERDRLRERLAQMGAHIPESHANFVYLPARGDGDPWMSILGTDDVVAKEYPDGGVRLTVGDPREMAIVARRLLEVDEIGESAVSRMSRPAS
;
A
#
# COMPACT_ATOMS: atom_id res chain seq x y z
N MET A 1 -3.81 -42.00 26.29
CA MET A 1 -3.13 -41.86 24.98
C MET A 1 -4.09 -41.19 24.02
N GLY A 2 -4.13 -39.85 24.01
CA GLY A 2 -4.80 -39.10 22.95
C GLY A 2 -3.80 -38.93 21.80
N ARG A 3 -4.15 -39.42 20.61
CA ARG A 3 -3.38 -39.12 19.40
C ARG A 3 -3.61 -37.65 19.09
N GLU A 4 -2.58 -36.83 19.25
CA GLU A 4 -2.50 -35.52 18.61
C GLU A 4 -2.57 -35.78 17.10
N GLY A 5 -3.64 -35.29 16.46
CA GLY A 5 -3.69 -35.22 15.00
C GLY A 5 -2.58 -34.31 14.48
N PRO A 6 -2.19 -34.42 13.20
CA PRO A 6 -1.20 -33.52 12.63
C PRO A 6 -1.67 -32.08 12.83
N VAL A 7 -0.85 -31.27 13.49
CA VAL A 7 -1.04 -29.82 13.55
C VAL A 7 -0.85 -29.33 12.12
N THR A 8 -1.94 -29.20 11.38
CA THR A 8 -1.94 -28.47 10.12
C THR A 8 -1.63 -27.02 10.48
N VAL A 9 -0.40 -26.59 10.22
CA VAL A 9 -0.01 -25.20 10.36
C VAL A 9 -0.88 -24.43 9.38
N SER A 10 -1.65 -23.44 9.85
CA SER A 10 -2.43 -22.59 8.95
C SER A 10 -1.45 -21.84 8.04
N PRO A 11 -1.74 -21.68 6.74
CA PRO A 11 -0.85 -20.95 5.84
C PRO A 11 -0.56 -19.53 6.32
N LEU A 12 0.69 -19.11 6.18
CA LEU A 12 1.16 -17.74 6.36
C LEU A 12 0.53 -16.86 5.28
N ARG A 13 -0.25 -15.86 5.72
CA ARG A 13 -1.02 -14.97 4.84
C ARG A 13 -0.19 -13.75 4.46
N LEU A 14 0.73 -13.91 3.51
CA LEU A 14 1.70 -12.88 3.13
C LEU A 14 1.45 -12.24 1.75
N ALA A 15 0.23 -12.33 1.23
CA ALA A 15 -0.11 -11.84 -0.11
C ALA A 15 -0.75 -10.44 -0.13
N LEU A 16 -1.39 -9.99 0.96
CA LEU A 16 -2.31 -8.84 0.94
C LEU A 16 -1.74 -7.56 1.57
N ASN A 17 -0.47 -7.57 1.99
CA ASN A 17 0.17 -6.48 2.71
C ASN A 17 -0.61 -6.11 3.99
N GLU A 18 -1.25 -7.09 4.62
CA GLU A 18 -1.90 -6.94 5.92
C GLU A 18 -0.83 -6.73 7.00
N ASN A 19 -1.16 -6.00 8.06
CA ASN A 19 -0.28 -5.94 9.21
C ASN A 19 -0.28 -7.31 9.91
N PRO A 20 0.88 -7.92 10.19
CA PRO A 20 0.92 -9.26 10.79
C PRO A 20 0.48 -9.26 12.26
N TYR A 21 0.46 -8.10 12.90
CA TYR A 21 0.03 -7.96 14.28
C TYR A 21 -1.47 -7.67 14.39
N ARG A 22 -2.06 -8.14 15.49
CA ARG A 22 -3.39 -7.68 15.91
C ARG A 22 -3.40 -6.15 16.08
N PRO A 23 -4.56 -5.48 16.02
CA PRO A 23 -4.63 -4.03 16.29
C PRO A 23 -3.97 -3.68 17.63
N LEU A 24 -3.45 -2.45 17.74
CA LEU A 24 -2.74 -1.98 18.93
C LEU A 24 -3.59 -2.20 20.20
N PRO A 25 -2.99 -2.61 21.34
CA PRO A 25 -3.70 -2.75 22.62
C PRO A 25 -4.65 -1.59 22.93
N SER A 26 -4.17 -0.34 22.86
CA SER A 26 -4.99 0.84 23.13
C SER A 26 -6.18 0.98 22.17
N VAL A 27 -5.98 0.66 20.89
CA VAL A 27 -7.05 0.67 19.88
C VAL A 27 -8.07 -0.45 20.14
N ARG A 28 -7.64 -1.64 20.52
CA ARG A 28 -8.53 -2.75 20.87
C ARG A 28 -9.38 -2.43 22.09
N ASP A 29 -8.79 -1.79 23.10
CA ASP A 29 -9.50 -1.41 24.31
C ASP A 29 -10.54 -0.30 24.04
N ALA A 30 -10.22 0.67 23.17
CA ALA A 30 -11.19 1.65 22.71
C ALA A 30 -12.37 1.00 21.94
N LEU A 31 -12.07 0.08 21.02
CA LEU A 31 -13.06 -0.62 20.22
C LEU A 31 -13.99 -1.54 21.03
N ARG A 32 -13.50 -2.14 22.13
CA ARG A 32 -14.33 -2.97 23.01
C ARG A 32 -15.53 -2.22 23.60
N HIS A 33 -15.41 -0.92 23.82
CA HIS A 33 -16.50 -0.12 24.34
C HIS A 33 -17.50 0.25 23.24
N ASP A 34 -17.03 0.49 22.02
CA ASP A 34 -17.90 0.85 20.89
C ASP A 34 -18.76 -0.31 20.39
N ILE A 35 -18.35 -1.57 20.64
CA ILE A 35 -19.10 -2.76 20.21
C ILE A 35 -20.54 -2.79 20.77
N ALA A 36 -20.78 -2.16 21.92
CA ALA A 36 -22.11 -2.10 22.54
C ALA A 36 -23.09 -1.22 21.75
N GLU A 37 -22.59 -0.32 20.90
CA GLU A 37 -23.37 0.70 20.19
C GLU A 37 -23.51 0.40 18.67
N VAL A 38 -23.04 -0.76 18.20
CA VAL A 38 -23.05 -1.10 16.76
C VAL A 38 -24.46 -1.30 16.17
N ASN A 39 -25.49 -1.37 17.01
CA ASN A 39 -26.88 -1.33 16.58
C ASN A 39 -27.34 0.07 16.13
N ARG A 40 -26.52 1.11 16.32
CA ARG A 40 -26.82 2.50 15.92
C ARG A 40 -26.08 2.87 14.64
N TYR A 41 -26.74 3.67 13.79
CA TYR A 41 -26.09 4.24 12.62
C TYR A 41 -24.91 5.16 13.03
N PRO A 42 -23.88 5.26 12.18
CA PRO A 42 -22.85 6.29 12.27
C PRO A 42 -23.44 7.69 11.98
N GLU A 43 -22.59 8.71 11.91
CA GLU A 43 -22.99 10.03 11.42
C GLU A 43 -23.59 9.93 10.00
N PHE A 44 -24.65 10.71 9.71
CA PHE A 44 -25.27 10.73 8.37
C PHE A 44 -24.24 11.11 7.31
N LEU A 45 -23.49 12.20 7.55
CA LEU A 45 -22.25 12.50 6.84
C LEU A 45 -21.14 12.65 7.89
N PRO A 46 -19.93 12.15 7.63
CA PRO A 46 -18.85 12.16 8.62
C PRO A 46 -18.38 13.58 8.91
N VAL A 47 -18.36 13.95 10.20
CA VAL A 47 -17.83 15.25 10.67
C VAL A 47 -16.67 15.03 11.64
N VAL A 48 -16.76 14.01 12.50
CA VAL A 48 -15.73 13.73 13.50
C VAL A 48 -14.44 13.24 12.85
N LEU A 49 -14.53 12.30 11.91
CA LEU A 49 -13.36 11.74 11.23
C LEU A 49 -12.51 12.79 10.49
N PRO A 50 -13.08 13.63 9.59
CA PRO A 50 -12.33 14.70 8.94
C PRO A 50 -11.64 15.63 9.94
N ARG A 51 -12.28 15.96 11.07
CA ARG A 51 -11.69 16.83 12.10
C ARG A 51 -10.46 16.21 12.76
N LEU A 52 -10.56 14.96 13.22
CA LEU A 52 -9.46 14.25 13.85
C LEU A 52 -8.24 14.14 12.91
N ILE A 53 -8.50 13.83 11.64
CA ILE A 53 -7.46 13.69 10.62
C ILE A 53 -6.83 15.05 10.33
N ALA A 54 -7.64 16.08 10.10
CA ALA A 54 -7.18 17.44 9.82
C ALA A 54 -6.27 17.98 10.93
N GLU A 55 -6.67 17.79 12.20
CA GLU A 55 -5.84 18.16 13.36
C GLU A 55 -4.48 17.46 13.35
N ARG A 56 -4.45 16.15 13.04
CA ARG A 56 -3.20 15.37 13.00
C ARG A 56 -2.27 15.81 11.87
N VAL A 57 -2.80 16.15 10.70
CA VAL A 57 -1.99 16.47 9.51
C VAL A 57 -1.76 17.97 9.30
N GLY A 58 -2.28 18.82 10.19
CA GLY A 58 -2.09 20.27 10.13
C GLY A 58 -2.93 20.96 9.04
N LEU A 59 -4.12 20.45 8.76
CA LEU A 59 -5.08 20.98 7.77
C LEU A 59 -6.40 21.39 8.44
N THR A 60 -7.34 21.94 7.65
CA THR A 60 -8.72 22.14 8.11
C THR A 60 -9.61 20.94 7.76
N PRO A 61 -10.74 20.72 8.45
CA PRO A 61 -11.67 19.65 8.12
C PRO A 61 -12.20 19.74 6.69
N GLU A 62 -12.28 20.94 6.12
CA GLU A 62 -12.71 21.21 4.75
C GLU A 62 -11.74 20.66 3.70
N GLU A 63 -10.49 20.41 4.08
CA GLU A 63 -9.42 19.84 3.24
C GLU A 63 -9.32 18.31 3.34
N VAL A 64 -10.25 17.67 4.07
CA VAL A 64 -10.25 16.22 4.31
C VAL A 64 -11.54 15.56 3.83
N VAL A 65 -11.40 14.52 3.02
CA VAL A 65 -12.48 13.57 2.69
C VAL A 65 -12.16 12.19 3.26
N VAL A 66 -13.18 11.38 3.51
CA VAL A 66 -13.01 10.04 4.11
C VAL A 66 -13.80 9.02 3.34
N GLY A 67 -13.39 7.75 3.41
CA GLY A 67 -14.04 6.69 2.67
C GLY A 67 -13.72 5.31 3.20
N VAL A 68 -14.36 4.30 2.59
CA VAL A 68 -14.26 2.88 2.95
C VAL A 68 -12.89 2.32 2.53
N GLY A 69 -11.85 2.71 3.27
CA GLY A 69 -10.45 2.59 2.88
C GLY A 69 -10.05 3.64 1.83
N ALA A 70 -8.75 3.74 1.55
CA ALA A 70 -8.23 4.64 0.51
C ALA A 70 -8.85 4.32 -0.86
N THR A 71 -9.17 3.05 -1.14
CA THR A 71 -9.91 2.61 -2.34
C THR A 71 -11.27 3.29 -2.48
N GLY A 72 -12.02 3.43 -1.38
CA GLY A 72 -13.31 4.11 -1.40
C GLY A 72 -13.15 5.60 -1.69
N VAL A 73 -12.11 6.24 -1.15
CA VAL A 73 -11.80 7.64 -1.45
C VAL A 73 -11.34 7.81 -2.90
N ALA A 74 -10.46 6.94 -3.40
CA ALA A 74 -10.01 6.95 -4.79
C ALA A 74 -11.20 6.83 -5.76
N LEU A 75 -12.17 5.96 -5.48
CA LEU A 75 -13.38 5.85 -6.29
C LEU A 75 -14.20 7.16 -6.27
N GLN A 76 -14.39 7.76 -5.09
CA GLN A 76 -15.08 9.05 -4.98
C GLN A 76 -14.36 10.14 -5.78
N VAL A 77 -13.02 10.16 -5.76
CA VAL A 77 -12.20 11.11 -6.54
C VAL A 77 -12.45 10.93 -8.03
N LEU A 78 -12.30 9.70 -8.54
CA LEU A 78 -12.48 9.40 -9.97
C LEU A 78 -13.91 9.71 -10.43
N GLN A 79 -14.93 9.35 -9.65
CA GLN A 79 -16.33 9.64 -10.00
C GLN A 79 -16.67 11.12 -9.93
N ALA A 80 -16.00 11.88 -9.06
CA ALA A 80 -16.26 13.30 -8.85
C ALA A 80 -15.54 14.21 -9.84
N LEU A 81 -14.38 13.79 -10.32
CA LEU A 81 -13.46 14.63 -11.10
C LEU A 81 -13.23 14.14 -12.53
N CYS A 82 -13.67 12.93 -12.87
CA CYS A 82 -13.61 12.38 -14.22
C CYS A 82 -15.02 12.08 -14.75
N GLN A 83 -15.12 11.85 -16.05
CA GLN A 83 -16.32 11.39 -16.75
C GLN A 83 -16.07 10.04 -17.42
N PRO A 84 -17.11 9.20 -17.61
CA PRO A 84 -16.97 7.99 -18.40
C PRO A 84 -16.42 8.30 -19.81
N GLY A 85 -15.38 7.56 -20.21
CA GLY A 85 -14.63 7.80 -21.44
C GLY A 85 -13.35 8.63 -21.26
N ASP A 86 -13.16 9.29 -20.12
CA ASP A 86 -11.90 9.96 -19.82
C ASP A 86 -10.77 8.96 -19.54
N SER A 87 -9.52 9.39 -19.67
CA SER A 87 -8.33 8.55 -19.47
C SER A 87 -7.76 8.62 -18.04
N LEU A 88 -7.35 7.47 -17.50
CA LEU A 88 -6.57 7.31 -16.27
C LEU A 88 -5.18 6.74 -16.60
N VAL A 89 -4.12 7.51 -16.30
CA VAL A 89 -2.72 7.09 -16.51
C VAL A 89 -2.10 6.60 -15.21
N PHE A 90 -1.39 5.48 -15.25
CA PHE A 90 -0.72 4.88 -14.09
C PHE A 90 0.41 3.93 -14.53
N ALA A 91 1.34 3.63 -13.63
CA ALA A 91 2.38 2.63 -13.88
C ALA A 91 1.87 1.19 -13.83
N HIS A 92 2.49 0.25 -14.54
CA HIS A 92 2.12 -1.15 -14.56
C HIS A 92 3.34 -2.08 -14.44
N PRO A 93 3.31 -3.09 -13.56
CA PRO A 93 2.23 -3.39 -12.60
C PRO A 93 2.07 -2.31 -11.52
N THR A 94 0.87 -2.19 -10.96
CA THR A 94 0.56 -1.30 -9.82
C THR A 94 -0.33 -2.02 -8.80
N PHE A 95 -0.87 -1.30 -7.82
CA PHE A 95 -1.96 -1.77 -6.99
C PHE A 95 -3.17 -2.10 -7.87
N ASP A 96 -3.56 -3.39 -7.89
CA ASP A 96 -4.67 -3.94 -8.66
C ASP A 96 -6.00 -3.16 -8.53
N GLY A 97 -6.15 -2.37 -7.45
CA GLY A 97 -7.31 -1.51 -7.26
C GLY A 97 -7.47 -0.45 -8.35
N TYR A 98 -6.40 0.13 -8.90
CA TYR A 98 -6.53 1.22 -9.88
C TYR A 98 -7.19 0.78 -11.20
N PRO A 99 -6.76 -0.33 -11.85
CA PRO A 99 -7.48 -0.90 -12.98
C PRO A 99 -8.96 -1.16 -12.68
N ILE A 100 -9.26 -1.77 -11.53
CA ILE A 100 -10.64 -2.08 -11.12
C ILE A 100 -11.48 -0.80 -10.93
N LEU A 101 -10.91 0.22 -10.31
CA LEU A 101 -11.59 1.49 -10.06
C LEU A 101 -11.81 2.27 -11.37
N ALA A 102 -10.87 2.22 -12.30
CA ALA A 102 -11.03 2.77 -13.64
C ALA A 102 -12.22 2.13 -14.36
N ASP A 103 -12.32 0.79 -14.33
CA ASP A 103 -13.44 0.07 -14.94
C ASP A 103 -14.78 0.44 -14.28
N ILE A 104 -14.83 0.55 -12.95
CA ILE A 104 -16.04 0.97 -12.23
C ILE A 104 -16.46 2.40 -12.60
N ALA A 105 -15.50 3.31 -12.79
CA ALA A 105 -15.74 4.69 -13.18
C ALA A 105 -15.96 4.87 -14.70
N GLY A 106 -15.76 3.82 -15.50
CA GLY A 106 -15.89 3.84 -16.96
C GLY A 106 -14.76 4.59 -17.66
N LEU A 107 -13.54 4.56 -17.11
CA LEU A 107 -12.37 5.27 -17.63
C LEU A 107 -11.55 4.40 -18.57
N ILE A 108 -10.90 5.04 -19.55
CA ILE A 108 -9.91 4.43 -20.42
C ILE A 108 -8.60 4.28 -19.64
N GLN A 109 -8.10 3.06 -19.50
CA GLN A 109 -6.85 2.78 -18.81
C GLN A 109 -5.66 3.02 -19.74
N VAL A 110 -4.69 3.81 -19.30
CA VAL A 110 -3.44 4.08 -20.02
C VAL A 110 -2.25 3.68 -19.13
N PRO A 111 -1.91 2.38 -19.07
CA PRO A 111 -0.78 1.90 -18.28
C PRO A 111 0.55 2.23 -18.98
N ILE A 112 1.54 2.68 -18.21
CA ILE A 112 2.95 2.76 -18.65
C ILE A 112 3.76 1.64 -17.97
N PRO A 113 4.81 1.10 -18.59
CA PRO A 113 5.71 0.16 -17.92
C PRO A 113 6.44 0.84 -16.73
N LEU A 114 6.87 0.03 -15.76
CA LEU A 114 7.90 0.46 -14.81
C LEU A 114 9.27 0.50 -15.49
N ALA A 115 10.16 1.35 -14.98
CA ALA A 115 11.57 1.29 -15.34
C ALA A 115 12.22 -0.02 -14.87
N ASP A 116 13.35 -0.40 -15.46
CA ASP A 116 14.06 -1.66 -15.17
C ASP A 116 14.44 -1.81 -13.68
N ASN A 117 14.59 -0.69 -12.95
CA ASN A 117 14.88 -0.67 -11.52
C ASN A 117 13.62 -0.81 -10.63
N GLY A 118 12.44 -1.00 -11.23
CA GLY A 118 11.15 -1.12 -10.54
C GLY A 118 10.51 0.19 -10.09
N MET A 119 11.10 1.34 -10.44
CA MET A 119 10.52 2.65 -10.17
C MET A 119 9.50 3.03 -11.25
N THR A 120 8.55 3.88 -10.90
CA THR A 120 7.73 4.59 -11.88
C THR A 120 8.60 5.62 -12.61
N ASP A 121 8.62 5.55 -13.94
CA ASP A 121 9.24 6.57 -14.77
C ASP A 121 8.31 7.80 -14.81
N LEU A 122 8.76 8.90 -14.19
CA LEU A 122 7.95 10.12 -14.07
C LEU A 122 7.83 10.88 -15.40
N ASP A 123 8.85 10.82 -16.25
CA ASP A 123 8.84 11.50 -17.55
C ASP A 123 7.90 10.75 -18.51
N GLU A 124 7.93 9.42 -18.52
CA GLU A 124 6.99 8.60 -19.27
C GLU A 124 5.56 8.78 -18.74
N LEU A 125 5.37 8.88 -17.42
CA LEU A 125 4.06 9.10 -16.81
C LEU A 125 3.47 10.46 -17.20
N LEU A 126 4.29 11.52 -17.20
CA LEU A 126 3.90 12.85 -17.66
C LEU A 126 3.60 12.86 -19.16
N GLY A 127 4.48 12.25 -19.97
CA GLY A 127 4.29 12.15 -21.43
C GLY A 127 2.96 11.48 -21.78
N ALA A 128 2.68 10.33 -21.16
CA ALA A 128 1.41 9.62 -21.34
C ALA A 128 0.19 10.43 -20.86
N ALA A 129 0.33 11.21 -19.77
CA ALA A 129 -0.73 12.10 -19.30
C ALA A 129 -1.08 13.19 -20.32
N TYR A 130 -0.08 13.78 -20.98
CA TYR A 130 -0.30 14.76 -22.03
C TYR A 130 -0.83 14.13 -23.33
N ASP A 131 -0.24 13.01 -23.77
CA ASP A 131 -0.61 12.34 -25.02
C ASP A 131 -2.05 11.83 -25.00
N ALA A 132 -2.52 11.35 -23.84
CA ALA A 132 -3.87 10.83 -23.66
C ALA A 132 -4.91 11.87 -23.22
N ASP A 133 -4.52 13.15 -23.10
CA ASP A 133 -5.33 14.23 -22.49
C ASP A 133 -5.98 13.76 -21.17
N ALA A 134 -5.15 13.24 -20.28
CA ALA A 134 -5.63 12.45 -19.14
C ALA A 134 -6.43 13.27 -18.13
N ALA A 135 -7.62 12.81 -17.77
CA ALA A 135 -8.38 13.41 -16.69
C ALA A 135 -7.80 13.09 -15.31
N ALA A 136 -7.09 11.96 -15.18
CA ALA A 136 -6.44 11.58 -13.93
C ALA A 136 -5.10 10.88 -14.16
N VAL A 137 -4.16 11.11 -13.25
CA VAL A 137 -2.86 10.43 -13.20
C VAL A 137 -2.62 9.92 -11.77
N VAL A 138 -2.13 8.69 -11.64
CA VAL A 138 -1.87 8.06 -10.34
C VAL A 138 -0.37 7.88 -10.14
N LEU A 139 0.10 8.34 -8.98
CA LEU A 139 1.45 8.10 -8.49
C LEU A 139 1.38 7.41 -7.11
N CYS A 140 1.86 6.17 -7.00
CA CYS A 140 1.96 5.47 -5.72
C CYS A 140 3.34 5.70 -5.11
N ARG A 141 3.40 6.21 -3.87
CA ARG A 141 4.65 6.50 -3.16
C ARG A 141 4.51 6.21 -1.66
N PRO A 142 5.12 5.15 -1.11
CA PRO A 142 5.85 4.07 -1.78
C PRO A 142 5.04 3.31 -2.83
N HIS A 143 5.71 2.84 -3.87
CA HIS A 143 5.07 2.12 -4.98
C HIS A 143 4.64 0.71 -4.56
N ASN A 144 3.50 0.25 -5.08
CA ASN A 144 3.01 -1.11 -4.92
C ASN A 144 2.86 -1.70 -6.32
N PRO A 145 3.63 -2.72 -6.72
CA PRO A 145 4.21 -3.75 -5.83
C PRO A 145 5.67 -3.64 -5.44
N THR A 146 6.43 -2.70 -5.98
CA THR A 146 7.90 -2.75 -5.89
C THR A 146 8.45 -2.28 -4.55
N GLY A 147 7.70 -1.45 -3.82
CA GLY A 147 8.12 -0.85 -2.56
C GLY A 147 9.00 0.38 -2.76
N THR A 148 9.39 0.71 -3.99
CA THR A 148 10.30 1.81 -4.29
C THR A 148 9.72 3.15 -3.85
N LEU A 149 10.60 4.04 -3.42
CA LEU A 149 10.26 5.40 -3.01
C LEU A 149 10.88 6.38 -4.01
N ILE A 150 10.04 7.22 -4.60
CA ILE A 150 10.50 8.33 -5.44
C ILE A 150 10.99 9.45 -4.52
N PRO A 151 12.14 10.10 -4.77
CA PRO A 151 12.60 11.20 -3.94
C PRO A 151 11.62 12.38 -3.87
N ALA A 152 11.57 13.07 -2.73
CA ALA A 152 10.59 14.12 -2.48
C ALA A 152 10.63 15.25 -3.52
N GLU A 153 11.83 15.69 -3.92
CA GLU A 153 12.03 16.74 -4.91
C GLU A 153 11.49 16.38 -6.30
N GLN A 154 11.57 15.11 -6.68
CA GLN A 154 11.04 14.63 -7.95
C GLN A 154 9.52 14.61 -7.94
N VAL A 155 8.88 14.32 -6.80
CA VAL A 155 7.42 14.41 -6.66
C VAL A 155 6.96 15.86 -6.77
N TYR A 156 7.64 16.79 -6.10
CA TYR A 156 7.31 18.23 -6.20
C TYR A 156 7.38 18.70 -7.64
N GLU A 157 8.42 18.29 -8.37
CA GLU A 157 8.59 18.66 -9.76
C GLU A 157 7.55 17.99 -10.67
N PHE A 158 7.24 16.71 -10.46
CA PHE A 158 6.18 16.00 -11.18
C PHE A 158 4.81 16.67 -11.00
N VAL A 159 4.40 16.98 -9.77
CA VAL A 159 3.11 17.63 -9.50
C VAL A 159 3.07 19.02 -10.13
N ARG A 160 4.20 19.74 -10.18
CA ARG A 160 4.32 21.04 -10.83
C ARG A 160 4.19 20.95 -12.36
N GLN A 161 4.66 19.86 -12.96
CA GLN A 161 4.62 19.65 -14.41
C GLN A 161 3.34 18.94 -14.88
N ALA A 162 2.59 18.30 -13.99
CA ALA A 162 1.37 17.58 -14.36
C ALA A 162 0.36 18.50 -15.09
N PRO A 163 -0.42 17.96 -16.04
CA PRO A 163 -1.42 18.75 -16.75
C PRO A 163 -2.39 19.41 -15.75
N PRO A 164 -2.64 20.73 -15.84
CA PRO A 164 -3.46 21.44 -14.85
C PRO A 164 -4.94 21.03 -14.90
N THR A 165 -5.37 20.38 -15.99
CA THR A 165 -6.70 19.81 -16.19
C THR A 165 -6.84 18.39 -15.62
N SER A 166 -5.72 17.74 -15.28
CA SER A 166 -5.70 16.39 -14.74
C SER A 166 -5.69 16.40 -13.22
N VAL A 167 -6.49 15.55 -12.57
CA VAL A 167 -6.31 15.28 -11.15
C VAL A 167 -5.10 14.37 -10.94
N VAL A 168 -4.15 14.83 -10.13
CA VAL A 168 -3.03 14.00 -9.68
C VAL A 168 -3.44 13.30 -8.40
N ILE A 169 -3.47 11.98 -8.42
CA ILE A 169 -3.73 11.13 -7.25
C ILE A 169 -2.39 10.62 -6.73
N LEU A 170 -1.95 11.14 -5.60
CA LEU A 170 -0.77 10.67 -4.89
C LEU A 170 -1.19 9.66 -3.81
N ASP A 171 -0.93 8.38 -4.01
CA ASP A 171 -1.24 7.32 -3.03
C ASP A 171 -0.08 7.09 -2.08
N GLU A 172 -0.27 7.53 -0.84
CA GLU A 172 0.64 7.41 0.29
C GLU A 172 0.20 6.31 1.27
N ALA A 173 -0.36 5.19 0.79
CA ALA A 173 -0.84 4.09 1.63
C ALA A 173 0.20 3.47 2.57
N TYR A 174 1.49 3.69 2.33
CA TYR A 174 2.61 3.15 3.11
C TYR A 174 3.48 4.23 3.76
N ILE A 175 3.01 5.48 3.84
CA ILE A 175 3.80 6.62 4.34
C ILE A 175 4.36 6.42 5.75
N GLU A 176 3.68 5.67 6.61
CA GLU A 176 4.17 5.41 7.97
C GLU A 176 5.44 4.55 8.02
N PHE A 177 5.80 3.86 6.93
CA PHE A 177 7.05 3.10 6.82
C PHE A 177 8.20 3.89 6.17
N VAL A 178 7.92 5.11 5.70
CA VAL A 178 8.89 6.00 5.06
C VAL A 178 9.60 6.81 6.16
N ASP A 179 10.90 7.01 5.98
CA ASP A 179 11.69 7.90 6.84
C ASP A 179 11.03 9.30 6.89
N PRO A 180 10.79 9.88 8.08
CA PRO A 180 10.24 11.22 8.21
C PRO A 180 10.95 12.30 7.39
N ASP A 181 12.26 12.18 7.14
CA ASP A 181 13.01 13.15 6.33
C ASP A 181 12.64 13.10 4.83
N GLU A 182 12.04 12.00 4.38
CA GLU A 182 11.53 11.79 3.01
C GLU A 182 10.02 12.10 2.87
N HIS A 183 9.38 12.57 3.94
CA HIS A 183 7.97 12.96 3.91
C HIS A 183 7.78 14.26 3.13
N LEU A 184 6.66 14.32 2.41
CA LEU A 184 6.28 15.52 1.68
C LEU A 184 5.58 16.51 2.59
N ASP A 185 5.79 17.81 2.37
CA ASP A 185 5.01 18.88 2.99
C ASP A 185 3.63 18.96 2.30
N ILE A 186 2.73 18.05 2.71
CA ILE A 186 1.41 17.90 2.11
C ILE A 186 0.57 19.18 2.18
N PRO A 187 0.50 19.91 3.31
CA PRO A 187 -0.22 21.19 3.36
C PRO A 187 0.29 22.19 2.32
N ARG A 188 1.61 22.32 2.17
CA ARG A 188 2.20 23.20 1.16
C ARG A 188 1.91 22.74 -0.26
N LEU A 189 2.00 21.44 -0.54
CA LEU A 189 1.72 20.85 -1.84
C LEU A 189 0.28 21.12 -2.28
N ILE A 190 -0.70 20.83 -1.42
CA ILE A 190 -2.12 21.03 -1.71
C ILE A 190 -2.44 22.51 -1.92
N ALA A 191 -1.84 23.39 -1.12
CA ALA A 191 -2.02 24.84 -1.28
C ALA A 191 -1.46 25.37 -2.61
N ALA A 192 -0.37 24.78 -3.11
CA ALA A 192 0.26 25.18 -4.38
C ALA A 192 -0.38 24.52 -5.61
N HIS A 193 -0.98 23.33 -5.46
CA HIS A 193 -1.46 22.49 -6.55
C HIS A 193 -2.91 22.06 -6.31
N PRO A 194 -3.91 22.86 -6.72
CA PRO A 194 -5.31 22.59 -6.44
C PRO A 194 -5.87 21.37 -7.17
N ASN A 195 -5.13 20.76 -8.10
CA ASN A 195 -5.48 19.51 -8.79
C ASN A 195 -4.85 18.27 -8.14
N LEU A 196 -4.16 18.40 -7.00
CA LEU A 196 -3.59 17.28 -6.25
C LEU A 196 -4.60 16.72 -5.23
N VAL A 197 -4.72 15.40 -5.18
CA VAL A 197 -5.39 14.65 -4.12
C VAL A 197 -4.42 13.62 -3.55
N VAL A 198 -4.16 13.70 -2.25
CA VAL A 198 -3.28 12.76 -1.55
C VAL A 198 -4.12 11.73 -0.80
N LEU A 199 -3.89 10.44 -1.02
CA LEU A 199 -4.63 9.36 -0.38
C LEU A 199 -3.80 8.69 0.71
N ARG A 200 -4.42 8.39 1.84
CA ARG A 200 -3.80 7.65 2.96
C ARG A 200 -4.80 6.69 3.60
N THR A 201 -4.29 5.73 4.38
CA THR A 201 -5.10 4.60 4.87
C THR A 201 -4.71 4.16 6.28
N PHE A 202 -5.70 3.69 7.05
CA PHE A 202 -5.44 2.99 8.31
C PHE A 202 -5.28 1.47 8.11
N SER A 203 -5.25 1.01 6.86
CA SER A 203 -5.21 -0.44 6.57
C SER A 203 -3.82 -1.07 6.77
N LYS A 204 -2.75 -0.29 6.64
CA LYS A 204 -1.36 -0.80 6.59
C LYS A 204 -0.68 -0.72 7.94
N ALA A 205 0.11 0.32 8.23
CA ALA A 205 0.85 0.43 9.49
C ALA A 205 -0.04 0.35 10.74
N TYR A 206 -1.21 1.00 10.70
CA TYR A 206 -2.18 0.95 11.81
C TYR A 206 -2.83 -0.43 12.03
N GLY A 207 -2.77 -1.34 11.06
CA GLY A 207 -3.32 -2.70 11.20
C GLY A 207 -4.84 -2.77 11.28
N LEU A 208 -5.54 -1.81 10.67
CA LEU A 208 -7.01 -1.71 10.69
C LEU A 208 -7.63 -2.02 9.33
N ALA A 209 -7.01 -2.90 8.54
CA ALA A 209 -7.48 -3.27 7.21
C ALA A 209 -8.96 -3.67 7.20
N GLY A 210 -9.42 -4.45 8.19
CA GLY A 210 -10.81 -4.87 8.31
C GLY A 210 -11.81 -3.76 8.67
N LEU A 211 -11.35 -2.64 9.25
CA LEU A 211 -12.23 -1.50 9.58
C LEU A 211 -12.48 -0.56 8.41
N ARG A 212 -11.78 -0.72 7.28
CA ARG A 212 -12.04 0.04 6.05
C ARG A 212 -12.05 1.56 6.26
N ILE A 213 -10.95 2.11 6.78
CA ILE A 213 -10.81 3.55 7.02
C ILE A 213 -9.70 4.10 6.12
N GLY A 214 -10.05 5.07 5.27
CA GLY A 214 -9.09 5.84 4.49
C GLY A 214 -9.56 7.27 4.31
N TYR A 215 -8.66 8.11 3.85
CA TYR A 215 -8.90 9.54 3.70
C TYR A 215 -8.12 10.12 2.53
N GLY A 216 -8.63 11.24 2.04
CA GLY A 216 -8.03 12.05 0.98
C GLY A 216 -7.80 13.47 1.50
N LEU A 217 -6.67 14.06 1.13
CA LEU A 217 -6.29 15.43 1.44
C LEU A 217 -6.23 16.20 0.13
N ALA A 218 -6.96 17.31 0.03
CA ALA A 218 -6.98 18.15 -1.16
C ALA A 218 -7.46 19.56 -0.82
N ALA A 219 -7.39 20.47 -1.80
CA ALA A 219 -7.86 21.83 -1.61
C ALA A 219 -9.37 21.85 -1.26
N PRO A 220 -9.86 22.80 -0.45
CA PRO A 220 -11.26 22.80 0.02
C PRO A 220 -12.30 22.72 -1.11
N ALA A 221 -12.01 23.37 -2.24
CA ALA A 221 -12.87 23.33 -3.42
C ALA A 221 -13.00 21.92 -4.02
N VAL A 222 -11.89 21.18 -4.12
CA VAL A 222 -11.85 19.80 -4.60
C VAL A 222 -12.56 18.87 -3.63
N CYS A 223 -12.25 18.96 -2.34
CA CYS A 223 -12.94 18.18 -1.31
C CYS A 223 -14.45 18.44 -1.32
N GLY A 224 -14.89 19.69 -1.55
CA GLY A 224 -16.30 20.03 -1.69
C GLY A 224 -17.02 19.34 -2.85
N VAL A 225 -16.31 19.03 -3.95
CA VAL A 225 -16.85 18.25 -5.08
C VAL A 225 -16.87 16.77 -4.72
N ILE A 226 -15.77 16.23 -4.19
CA ILE A 226 -15.65 14.81 -3.80
C ILE A 226 -16.71 14.42 -2.74
N ARG A 227 -16.97 15.28 -1.74
CA ARG A 227 -17.96 14.99 -0.68
C ARG A 227 -19.38 14.75 -1.20
N ARG A 228 -19.72 15.16 -2.42
CA ARG A 228 -21.04 14.86 -3.02
C ARG A 228 -21.22 13.37 -3.31
N TYR A 229 -20.12 12.62 -3.39
CA TYR A 229 -20.08 11.17 -3.57
C TYR A 229 -19.94 10.43 -2.24
N GLN A 230 -19.93 11.14 -1.11
CA GLN A 230 -19.99 10.54 0.20
C GLN A 230 -21.36 9.92 0.43
N LEU A 231 -21.40 8.59 0.53
CA LEU A 231 -22.63 7.89 0.89
C LEU A 231 -23.10 8.29 2.30
N PRO A 232 -24.40 8.61 2.46
CA PRO A 232 -24.98 8.72 3.78
C PRO A 232 -24.76 7.45 4.61
N PHE A 233 -24.34 7.61 5.86
CA PHE A 233 -23.94 6.50 6.75
C PHE A 233 -22.82 5.61 6.19
N GLY A 234 -22.02 6.10 5.25
CA GLY A 234 -21.03 5.30 4.52
C GLY A 234 -19.78 4.91 5.32
N MET A 235 -19.50 5.57 6.43
CA MET A 235 -18.39 5.23 7.33
C MET A 235 -18.88 4.36 8.47
N ASN A 236 -18.15 3.32 8.84
CA ASN A 236 -18.51 2.55 10.03
C ASN A 236 -18.35 3.40 11.30
N ARG A 237 -19.20 3.14 12.30
CA ARG A 237 -19.21 3.87 13.57
C ARG A 237 -17.87 3.82 14.29
N ALA A 238 -17.26 2.64 14.32
CA ALA A 238 -16.01 2.38 15.01
C ALA A 238 -14.82 3.17 14.44
N ALA A 239 -14.94 3.75 13.26
CA ALA A 239 -13.84 4.41 12.58
C ALA A 239 -13.30 5.61 13.38
N ALA A 240 -14.17 6.50 13.87
CA ALA A 240 -13.72 7.66 14.65
C ALA A 240 -13.00 7.24 15.94
N VAL A 241 -13.53 6.22 16.62
CA VAL A 241 -12.93 5.66 17.85
C VAL A 241 -11.56 5.06 17.54
N ALA A 242 -11.45 4.27 16.48
CA ALA A 242 -10.20 3.62 16.09
C ALA A 242 -9.13 4.64 15.66
N VAL A 243 -9.50 5.67 14.92
CA VAL A 243 -8.59 6.74 14.47
C VAL A 243 -8.08 7.54 15.67
N ALA A 244 -8.97 8.00 16.55
CA ALA A 244 -8.57 8.75 17.75
C ALA A 244 -7.63 7.92 18.64
N ALA A 245 -7.96 6.65 18.89
CA ALA A 245 -7.12 5.76 19.68
C ALA A 245 -5.77 5.45 19.00
N SER A 246 -5.75 5.38 17.67
CA SER A 246 -4.51 5.16 16.91
C SER A 246 -3.56 6.35 17.00
N TYR A 247 -4.08 7.57 16.86
CA TYR A 247 -3.27 8.79 17.01
C TYR A 247 -2.78 8.99 18.44
N ALA A 248 -3.56 8.59 19.45
CA ALA A 248 -3.14 8.63 20.84
C ALA A 248 -2.07 7.56 21.20
N ALA A 249 -1.93 6.51 20.39
CA ALA A 249 -1.04 5.37 20.62
C ALA A 249 0.21 5.41 19.71
N GLU A 250 0.72 6.60 19.41
CA GLU A 250 1.84 6.81 18.46
C GLU A 250 3.10 6.02 18.84
N ASP A 251 3.44 5.92 20.12
CA ASP A 251 4.58 5.11 20.57
C ASP A 251 4.38 3.61 20.32
N GLU A 252 3.17 3.07 20.50
CA GLU A 252 2.88 1.67 20.20
C GLU A 252 2.95 1.40 18.69
N LEU A 253 2.47 2.35 17.88
CA LEU A 253 2.55 2.29 16.43
C LEU A 253 4.01 2.31 15.95
N ARG A 254 4.83 3.22 16.49
CA ARG A 254 6.24 3.35 16.12
C ARG A 254 7.02 2.06 16.39
N LEU A 255 6.88 1.49 17.59
CA LEU A 255 7.52 0.19 17.92
C LEU A 255 7.13 -0.93 16.95
N ARG A 256 5.89 -0.92 16.47
CA ARG A 256 5.41 -1.89 15.47
C ARG A 256 6.00 -1.65 14.09
N VAL A 257 6.02 -0.40 13.64
CA VAL A 257 6.62 -0.01 12.36
C VAL A 257 8.10 -0.38 12.36
N ASP A 258 8.84 -0.01 13.41
CA ASP A 258 10.26 -0.33 13.58
C ASP A 258 10.53 -1.85 13.47
N SER A 259 9.66 -2.66 14.10
CA SER A 259 9.78 -4.12 14.00
C SER A 259 9.54 -4.66 12.58
N ILE A 260 8.57 -4.11 11.84
CA ILE A 260 8.30 -4.52 10.45
C ILE A 260 9.44 -4.10 9.53
N VAL A 261 9.93 -2.87 9.69
CA VAL A 261 11.08 -2.34 8.94
C VAL A 261 12.31 -3.20 9.18
N TYR A 262 12.60 -3.55 10.44
CA TYR A 262 13.73 -4.42 10.79
C TYR A 262 13.65 -5.79 10.08
N GLU A 263 12.51 -6.47 10.13
CA GLU A 263 12.36 -7.78 9.48
C GLU A 263 12.36 -7.66 7.95
N ARG A 264 11.83 -6.57 7.38
CA ARG A 264 11.90 -6.28 5.94
C ARG A 264 13.35 -6.18 5.47
N ASP A 265 14.15 -5.39 6.17
CA ASP A 265 15.53 -5.12 5.78
C ASP A 265 16.39 -6.38 5.94
N ARG A 266 16.18 -7.14 7.01
CA ARG A 266 16.80 -8.46 7.20
C ARG A 266 16.43 -9.46 6.11
N LEU A 267 15.15 -9.51 5.71
CA LEU A 267 14.69 -10.37 4.62
C LEU A 267 15.35 -9.97 3.29
N ARG A 268 15.43 -8.67 3.00
CA ARG A 268 16.11 -8.14 1.82
C ARG A 268 17.59 -8.50 1.81
N GLU A 269 18.30 -8.31 2.92
CA GLU A 269 19.72 -8.69 3.03
C GLU A 269 19.94 -10.17 2.76
N ARG A 270 19.06 -11.04 3.30
CA ARG A 270 19.13 -12.48 3.07
C ARG A 270 18.92 -12.83 1.59
N LEU A 271 17.91 -12.23 0.96
CA LEU A 271 17.64 -12.43 -0.47
C LEU A 271 18.80 -11.93 -1.34
N ALA A 272 19.41 -10.80 -1.00
CA ALA A 272 20.59 -10.28 -1.67
C ALA A 272 21.81 -11.22 -1.55
N GLN A 273 22.02 -11.83 -0.38
CA GLN A 273 23.07 -12.84 -0.19
C GLN A 273 22.89 -14.08 -1.07
N MET A 274 21.64 -14.39 -1.46
CA MET A 274 21.30 -15.47 -2.40
C MET A 274 21.39 -15.02 -3.87
N GLY A 275 21.91 -13.82 -4.14
CA GLY A 275 22.05 -13.27 -5.49
C GLY A 275 20.78 -12.65 -6.07
N ALA A 276 19.73 -12.43 -5.25
CA ALA A 276 18.51 -11.76 -5.72
C ALA A 276 18.74 -10.24 -5.81
N HIS A 277 18.55 -9.68 -6.99
CA HIS A 277 18.52 -8.23 -7.19
C HIS A 277 17.09 -7.73 -6.99
N ILE A 278 16.80 -7.20 -5.80
CA ILE A 278 15.48 -6.69 -5.46
C ILE A 278 15.52 -5.19 -5.16
N PRO A 279 14.46 -4.43 -5.48
CA PRO A 279 14.37 -3.03 -5.13
C PRO A 279 14.40 -2.82 -3.62
N GLU A 280 14.91 -1.66 -3.21
CA GLU A 280 14.73 -1.21 -1.84
C GLU A 280 13.25 -0.88 -1.60
N SER A 281 12.70 -1.44 -0.53
CA SER A 281 11.30 -1.25 -0.19
C SER A 281 11.16 -0.30 0.98
N HIS A 282 10.26 0.66 0.85
CA HIS A 282 9.82 1.58 1.90
C HIS A 282 8.39 1.25 2.34
N ALA A 283 7.95 0.00 2.17
CA ALA A 283 6.62 -0.48 2.56
C ALA A 283 6.71 -1.66 3.55
N ASN A 284 5.62 -2.39 3.78
CA ASN A 284 5.56 -3.59 4.63
C ASN A 284 5.70 -4.90 3.85
N PHE A 285 6.40 -4.88 2.72
CA PHE A 285 6.61 -6.02 1.85
C PHE A 285 7.93 -5.87 1.10
N VAL A 286 8.39 -6.93 0.44
CA VAL A 286 9.47 -6.89 -0.55
C VAL A 286 8.95 -7.36 -1.91
N TYR A 287 9.56 -6.90 -2.99
CA TYR A 287 9.26 -7.34 -4.35
C TYR A 287 10.42 -8.14 -4.92
N LEU A 288 10.10 -9.30 -5.47
CA LEU A 288 11.01 -10.24 -6.10
C LEU A 288 10.71 -10.21 -7.60
N PRO A 289 11.51 -9.52 -8.43
CA PRO A 289 11.31 -9.50 -9.88
C PRO A 289 11.41 -10.91 -10.47
N ALA A 290 10.73 -11.18 -11.58
CA ALA A 290 10.77 -12.47 -12.25
C ALA A 290 12.21 -12.98 -12.45
N ARG A 291 12.44 -14.28 -12.23
CA ARG A 291 13.77 -14.86 -12.38
C ARG A 291 14.06 -15.16 -13.85
N GLY A 292 15.25 -14.81 -14.30
CA GLY A 292 15.71 -15.09 -15.67
C GLY A 292 16.13 -16.54 -15.91
N ASP A 293 16.16 -17.38 -14.88
CA ASP A 293 16.58 -18.80 -14.94
C ASP A 293 15.40 -19.77 -15.16
N GLY A 294 14.18 -19.26 -15.24
CA GLY A 294 12.97 -20.04 -15.56
C GLY A 294 12.31 -20.75 -14.37
N ASP A 295 12.88 -20.66 -13.16
CA ASP A 295 12.26 -21.20 -11.94
C ASP A 295 11.51 -20.07 -11.21
N PRO A 296 10.18 -20.12 -11.01
CA PRO A 296 9.44 -19.02 -10.39
C PRO A 296 9.78 -18.89 -8.90
N TRP A 297 9.74 -17.68 -8.34
CA TRP A 297 9.89 -17.50 -6.89
C TRP A 297 8.89 -18.31 -6.07
N MET A 298 7.73 -18.64 -6.63
CA MET A 298 6.75 -19.51 -6.00
C MET A 298 7.16 -20.98 -5.90
N SER A 299 8.14 -21.48 -6.66
CA SER A 299 8.70 -22.83 -6.37
C SER A 299 9.60 -22.81 -5.13
N ILE A 300 10.26 -21.67 -4.89
CA ILE A 300 11.16 -21.42 -3.76
C ILE A 300 10.36 -21.11 -2.49
N LEU A 301 9.29 -20.31 -2.61
CA LEU A 301 8.47 -19.85 -1.50
C LEU A 301 7.21 -20.71 -1.28
N GLY A 302 6.70 -21.36 -2.31
CA GLY A 302 5.35 -21.95 -2.37
C GLY A 302 5.30 -23.43 -2.04
N THR A 303 5.21 -23.73 -0.75
CA THR A 303 4.42 -24.86 -0.26
C THR A 303 3.01 -24.37 0.14
N ASP A 304 2.11 -25.29 0.48
CA ASP A 304 0.78 -24.99 1.03
C ASP A 304 0.78 -24.04 2.26
N ASP A 305 1.97 -23.72 2.81
CA ASP A 305 2.17 -22.96 4.04
C ASP A 305 2.48 -21.48 3.85
N VAL A 306 2.87 -20.99 2.66
CA VAL A 306 3.19 -19.56 2.42
C VAL A 306 2.42 -19.02 1.22
N VAL A 307 1.53 -18.07 1.48
CA VAL A 307 0.71 -17.45 0.45
C VAL A 307 1.24 -16.05 0.17
N ALA A 308 1.95 -15.88 -0.95
CA ALA A 308 2.44 -14.59 -1.46
C ALA A 308 1.61 -14.12 -2.68
N LYS A 309 1.81 -12.86 -3.12
CA LYS A 309 1.17 -12.35 -4.34
C LYS A 309 2.09 -12.57 -5.53
N GLU A 310 1.63 -13.34 -6.51
CA GLU A 310 2.31 -13.55 -7.79
C GLU A 310 1.77 -12.63 -8.88
N TYR A 311 2.65 -12.24 -9.80
CA TYR A 311 2.37 -11.40 -10.97
C TYR A 311 2.51 -12.23 -12.26
N PRO A 312 1.83 -11.84 -13.37
CA PRO A 312 1.83 -12.62 -14.61
C PRO A 312 3.20 -12.84 -15.24
N ASP A 313 4.16 -11.96 -14.95
CA ASP A 313 5.55 -12.06 -15.39
C ASP A 313 6.38 -13.04 -14.55
N GLY A 314 5.83 -13.60 -13.46
CA GLY A 314 6.53 -14.45 -12.50
C GLY A 314 7.16 -13.68 -11.34
N GLY A 315 6.95 -12.35 -11.27
CA GLY A 315 7.33 -11.55 -10.10
C GLY A 315 6.49 -11.92 -8.88
N VAL A 316 7.05 -11.75 -7.68
CA VAL A 316 6.37 -12.04 -6.42
C VAL A 316 6.50 -10.87 -5.44
N ARG A 317 5.38 -10.45 -4.86
CA ARG A 317 5.37 -9.55 -3.70
C ARG A 317 5.10 -10.35 -2.44
N LEU A 318 6.02 -10.25 -1.48
CA LEU A 318 5.97 -10.96 -0.21
C LEU A 318 5.79 -9.96 0.93
N THR A 319 4.65 -10.03 1.62
CA THR A 319 4.38 -9.24 2.83
C THR A 319 5.33 -9.66 3.94
N VAL A 320 5.82 -8.67 4.70
CA VAL A 320 6.63 -8.92 5.90
C VAL A 320 5.71 -9.29 7.05
N GLY A 321 5.90 -10.51 7.55
CA GLY A 321 5.15 -11.08 8.67
C GLY A 321 5.73 -10.70 10.04
N ASP A 322 5.19 -11.30 11.10
CA ASP A 322 5.81 -11.18 12.43
C ASP A 322 7.16 -11.95 12.49
N PRO A 323 8.03 -11.71 13.49
CA PRO A 323 9.35 -12.36 13.55
C PRO A 323 9.30 -13.90 13.51
N ARG A 324 8.22 -14.53 13.98
CA ARG A 324 8.06 -15.99 13.91
C ARG A 324 7.72 -16.43 12.49
N GLU A 325 6.83 -15.70 11.81
CA GLU A 325 6.52 -15.92 10.40
C GLU A 325 7.76 -15.70 9.51
N MET A 326 8.53 -14.65 9.78
CA MET A 326 9.78 -14.35 9.06
C MET A 326 10.89 -15.35 9.34
N ALA A 327 10.95 -15.94 10.54
CA ALA A 327 11.85 -17.07 10.81
C ALA A 327 11.51 -18.32 9.99
N ILE A 328 10.22 -18.58 9.72
CA ILE A 328 9.79 -19.67 8.84
C ILE A 328 10.22 -19.39 7.40
N VAL A 329 9.95 -18.18 6.90
CA VAL A 329 10.38 -17.76 5.55
C VAL A 329 11.90 -17.87 5.40
N ALA A 330 12.67 -17.36 6.37
CA ALA A 330 14.14 -17.42 6.33
C ALA A 330 14.68 -18.86 6.29
N ARG A 331 14.05 -19.79 7.03
CA ARG A 331 14.43 -21.21 6.99
C ARG A 331 14.21 -21.81 5.61
N ARG A 332 13.12 -21.46 4.93
CA ARG A 332 12.85 -21.94 3.56
C ARG A 332 13.87 -21.43 2.57
N LEU A 333 14.21 -20.15 2.67
CA LEU A 333 15.24 -19.55 1.84
C LEU A 333 16.61 -20.24 2.04
N LEU A 334 16.94 -20.69 3.26
CA LEU A 334 18.15 -21.48 3.54
C LEU A 334 18.11 -22.89 2.93
N GLU A 335 17.00 -23.62 3.08
CA GLU A 335 16.85 -24.99 2.55
C GLU A 335 17.04 -25.04 1.03
N VAL A 336 16.61 -24.00 0.31
CA VAL A 336 16.78 -23.89 -1.15
C VAL A 336 18.23 -23.62 -1.53
N ASP A 337 18.92 -22.77 -0.79
CA ASP A 337 20.34 -22.41 -0.99
C ASP A 337 21.24 -23.65 -0.91
N GLU A 338 21.05 -24.47 0.14
CA GLU A 338 21.81 -25.72 0.35
C GLU A 338 21.58 -26.77 -0.75
N ILE A 339 20.36 -26.84 -1.30
CA ILE A 339 20.03 -27.74 -2.41
C ILE A 339 20.70 -27.26 -3.71
N GLY A 340 20.71 -25.95 -3.97
CA GLY A 340 21.36 -25.33 -5.11
C GLY A 340 22.87 -25.57 -5.13
N GLU A 341 23.56 -25.32 -4.01
CA GLU A 341 24.99 -25.58 -3.86
C GLU A 341 25.32 -27.09 -4.01
N SER A 342 24.49 -27.95 -3.44
CA SER A 342 24.68 -29.41 -3.53
C SER A 342 24.51 -29.95 -4.96
N ALA A 343 23.61 -29.37 -5.76
CA ALA A 343 23.42 -29.74 -7.16
C ALA A 343 24.60 -29.30 -8.04
N VAL A 344 25.08 -28.07 -7.85
CA VAL A 344 26.25 -27.53 -8.55
C VAL A 344 27.52 -28.30 -8.19
N SER A 345 27.70 -28.69 -6.90
CA SER A 345 28.82 -29.52 -6.45
C SER A 345 28.81 -30.95 -7.02
N ARG A 346 27.64 -31.51 -7.35
CA ARG A 346 27.51 -32.84 -7.98
C ARG A 346 27.81 -32.82 -9.47
N MET A 347 27.49 -31.72 -10.16
CA MET A 347 27.75 -31.56 -11.61
C MET A 347 29.21 -31.23 -11.93
N SER A 348 29.97 -30.71 -10.95
CA SER A 348 31.37 -30.30 -11.09
C SER A 348 32.40 -31.38 -10.71
N ARG A 349 31.96 -32.59 -10.34
CA ARG A 349 32.86 -33.75 -10.18
C ARG A 349 33.14 -34.39 -11.55
N PRO A 350 34.40 -34.44 -12.03
CA PRO A 350 34.71 -35.18 -13.24
C PRO A 350 34.46 -36.67 -12.98
N ALA A 351 33.78 -37.33 -13.91
CA ALA A 351 33.61 -38.78 -13.89
C ALA A 351 35.00 -39.44 -13.93
N SER A 352 35.37 -40.09 -12.82
CA SER A 352 36.58 -40.90 -12.69
C SER A 352 36.41 -42.27 -13.34
#